data_AF-A0A9P4HEQ3-F1
#
_entry.id   AF-A0A9P4HEQ3-F1
#
_cell.length_a   1.000
_cell.length_b   1.000
_cell.length_c   1.000
_cell.angle_alpha   90.00
_cell.angle_beta   90.00
_cell.angle_gamma   90.00
#
_symmetry.space_group_name_H-M   'P 1'
#
loop_
_entity.id
_entity.type
_entity.pdbx_description
1 polymer ?
#
loop_
_entity_poly.entity_id
_entity_poly.type
_entity_poly.pdbx_seq_one_letter_code
_entity_poly.pdbx_strand_id
1 'polypeptide(L)'
;MQLRWDYPAAPREGAYGPVTSNHNFCEEDYLITPYIGEFINTLTNATYVIYGLHGLRRVGPRKDGGLISTLAFPYWGLIGVGVLSAWFHATLKYHSQMGDDLSMFLAVGAILHQLLCFEAPPTQRRKYTAAILGSVVPVSMYHVWADEIYVHEITFAIMIFLVSRRIRALIKKQVKSEESRKRLGRMTSSGLACGLFGYFLWNIDFHLCSHVTAFKRYIGLPWGFIFELHGWWHILTGICSYVSMAMVEYLVTMEAGTTGRIEEGFVWPVKAILRDFDRVETGGEKKRL
;
A
#
# COMPACT_ATOMS: atom_id res chain seq x y z
N MET A 1 7.04 -29.41 -25.48
CA MET A 1 6.20 -28.25 -25.12
C MET A 1 7.15 -27.11 -24.81
N GLN A 2 7.09 -26.01 -25.58
CA GLN A 2 7.95 -24.85 -25.35
C GLN A 2 7.43 -24.09 -24.12
N LEU A 3 8.28 -23.92 -23.12
CA LEU A 3 7.94 -23.22 -21.86
C LEU A 3 8.69 -21.90 -21.71
N ARG A 4 9.45 -21.49 -22.74
CA ARG A 4 10.24 -20.26 -22.79
C ARG A 4 10.17 -19.65 -24.18
N TRP A 5 9.98 -18.34 -24.24
CA TRP A 5 10.13 -17.53 -25.44
C TRP A 5 11.12 -16.41 -25.20
N ASP A 6 11.85 -16.01 -26.24
CA ASP A 6 12.67 -14.82 -26.14
C ASP A 6 11.77 -13.58 -26.14
N TYR A 7 12.24 -12.52 -25.47
CA TYR A 7 11.59 -11.24 -25.53
C TYR A 7 11.64 -10.68 -26.96
N PRO A 8 10.65 -9.87 -27.38
CA PRO A 8 10.74 -9.13 -28.62
C PRO A 8 12.04 -8.32 -28.70
N ALA A 9 12.62 -8.23 -29.90
CA ALA A 9 13.95 -7.67 -30.07
C ALA A 9 14.06 -6.20 -29.62
N ALA A 10 13.02 -5.41 -29.92
CA ALA A 10 12.97 -3.98 -29.61
C ALA A 10 11.63 -3.58 -28.99
N PRO A 11 11.64 -2.57 -28.09
CA PRO A 11 10.45 -1.85 -27.66
C PRO A 11 9.64 -1.31 -28.84
N ARG A 12 8.33 -1.18 -28.65
CA ARG A 12 7.43 -0.57 -29.65
C ARG A 12 7.17 0.88 -29.28
N GLU A 13 6.78 1.68 -30.27
CA GLU A 13 6.20 2.99 -29.98
C GLU A 13 4.83 2.79 -29.30
N GLY A 14 4.68 3.40 -28.12
CA GLY A 14 3.44 3.31 -27.34
C GLY A 14 2.28 4.09 -27.98
N ALA A 15 1.06 3.60 -27.78
CA ALA A 15 -0.16 4.23 -28.29
C ALA A 15 -0.40 5.66 -27.78
N TYR A 16 0.30 6.05 -26.71
CA TYR A 16 0.21 7.36 -26.07
C TYR A 16 1.33 8.33 -26.49
N GLY A 17 2.14 7.98 -27.51
CA GLY A 17 3.30 8.77 -27.94
C GLY A 17 4.52 8.62 -27.02
N PRO A 18 5.54 9.48 -27.15
CA PRO A 18 6.84 9.33 -26.46
C PRO A 18 6.71 9.46 -24.95
N VAL A 19 7.56 8.75 -24.21
CA VAL A 19 7.66 8.85 -22.73
C VAL A 19 7.98 10.29 -22.33
N THR A 20 7.25 10.81 -21.35
CA THR A 20 7.47 12.16 -20.79
C THR A 20 7.60 12.18 -19.28
N SER A 21 7.43 11.04 -18.60
CA SER A 21 7.71 10.91 -17.18
C SER A 21 9.21 11.03 -16.92
N ASN A 22 9.55 11.56 -15.74
CA ASN A 22 10.92 11.53 -15.24
C ASN A 22 11.31 10.10 -14.81
N HIS A 23 10.36 9.36 -14.22
CA HIS A 23 10.57 7.96 -13.89
C HIS A 23 10.27 7.03 -15.06
N ASN A 24 11.14 6.04 -15.24
CA ASN A 24 10.98 4.90 -16.12
C ASN A 24 11.71 3.72 -15.46
N PHE A 25 11.00 2.62 -15.19
CA PHE A 25 11.53 1.47 -14.45
C PHE A 25 12.12 0.43 -15.39
N CYS A 26 12.52 -0.73 -14.86
CA CYS A 26 13.27 -1.70 -15.66
C CYS A 26 12.44 -2.60 -16.54
N GLU A 27 11.12 -2.59 -16.35
CA GLU A 27 10.24 -3.24 -17.29
C GLU A 27 10.31 -2.50 -18.63
N GLU A 28 10.60 -3.23 -19.70
CA GLU A 28 10.83 -2.59 -21.00
C GLU A 28 9.52 -2.11 -21.63
N ASP A 29 9.50 -0.82 -21.99
CA ASP A 29 8.33 -0.11 -22.49
C ASP A 29 7.66 -0.75 -23.71
N TYR A 30 6.34 -0.93 -23.63
CA TYR A 30 5.44 -1.36 -24.71
C TYR A 30 5.87 -2.65 -25.41
N LEU A 31 6.64 -3.48 -24.71
CA LEU A 31 7.28 -4.67 -25.30
C LEU A 31 6.25 -5.79 -25.54
N ILE A 32 5.31 -5.96 -24.60
CA ILE A 32 4.24 -6.97 -24.69
C ILE A 32 3.07 -6.48 -25.56
N THR A 33 2.68 -5.20 -25.41
CA THR A 33 1.54 -4.59 -26.10
C THR A 33 1.77 -3.09 -26.27
N PRO A 34 1.33 -2.47 -27.39
CA PRO A 34 1.48 -1.03 -27.59
C PRO A 34 0.59 -0.18 -26.65
N TYR A 35 -0.33 -0.78 -25.89
CA TYR A 35 -1.26 -0.07 -25.01
C TYR A 35 -0.85 -0.01 -23.54
N ILE A 36 0.19 -0.73 -23.14
CA ILE A 36 0.66 -0.75 -21.74
C ILE A 36 2.17 -0.65 -21.79
N GLY A 37 2.72 0.46 -21.27
CA GLY A 37 4.15 0.72 -21.19
C GLY A 37 4.87 -0.38 -20.42
N GLU A 38 4.59 -0.49 -19.13
CA GLU A 38 5.18 -1.51 -18.26
C GLU A 38 4.08 -2.51 -17.86
N PHE A 39 4.05 -3.68 -18.51
CA PHE A 39 2.95 -4.64 -18.43
C PHE A 39 2.72 -5.19 -17.02
N ILE A 40 3.74 -5.75 -16.38
CA ILE A 40 3.68 -6.31 -15.03
C ILE A 40 3.54 -5.20 -13.99
N ASN A 41 4.27 -4.09 -14.11
CA ASN A 41 4.13 -2.95 -13.20
C ASN A 41 2.70 -2.40 -13.23
N THR A 42 2.05 -2.37 -14.39
CA THR A 42 0.63 -1.99 -14.51
C THR A 42 -0.31 -3.02 -13.88
N LEU A 43 -0.12 -4.32 -14.14
CA LEU A 43 -1.05 -5.34 -13.64
C LEU A 43 -0.96 -5.57 -12.13
N THR A 44 0.24 -5.47 -11.56
CA THR A 44 0.49 -5.70 -10.13
C THR A 44 -0.23 -4.69 -9.23
N ASN A 45 -0.56 -3.52 -9.77
CA ASN A 45 -1.38 -2.50 -9.12
C ASN A 45 -2.82 -2.94 -8.79
N ALA A 46 -3.33 -4.01 -9.44
CA ALA A 46 -4.58 -4.63 -9.05
C ALA A 46 -4.59 -5.07 -7.57
N THR A 47 -3.42 -5.34 -6.98
CA THR A 47 -3.27 -5.67 -5.55
C THR A 47 -3.86 -4.58 -4.65
N TYR A 48 -3.52 -3.31 -4.90
CA TYR A 48 -4.04 -2.18 -4.14
C TYR A 48 -5.57 -2.06 -4.27
N VAL A 49 -6.06 -2.17 -5.51
CA VAL A 49 -7.50 -2.08 -5.81
C VAL A 49 -8.29 -3.19 -5.12
N ILE A 50 -7.81 -4.43 -5.19
CA ILE A 50 -8.45 -5.59 -4.56
C ILE A 50 -8.53 -5.39 -3.04
N TYR A 51 -7.42 -5.02 -2.39
CA TYR A 51 -7.42 -4.78 -0.94
C TYR A 51 -8.33 -3.62 -0.55
N GLY A 52 -8.32 -2.52 -1.30
CA GLY A 52 -9.18 -1.37 -1.04
C GLY A 52 -10.66 -1.72 -1.18
N LEU A 53 -11.04 -2.45 -2.23
CA LEU A 53 -12.42 -2.91 -2.43
C LEU A 53 -12.89 -3.85 -1.32
N HIS A 54 -12.02 -4.75 -0.84
CA HIS A 54 -12.32 -5.59 0.32
C HIS A 54 -12.51 -4.77 1.60
N GLY A 55 -11.68 -3.75 1.82
CA GLY A 55 -11.82 -2.80 2.92
C GLY A 55 -13.15 -2.07 2.88
N LEU A 56 -13.52 -1.48 1.73
CA LEU A 56 -14.78 -0.77 1.53
C LEU A 56 -16.01 -1.63 1.80
N ARG A 57 -16.03 -2.86 1.28
CA ARG A 57 -17.14 -3.80 1.50
C ARG A 57 -17.35 -4.10 2.98
N ARG A 58 -16.29 -4.08 3.78
CA ARG A 58 -16.35 -4.37 5.21
C ARG A 58 -16.74 -3.17 6.06
N VAL A 59 -16.24 -1.97 5.74
CA VAL A 59 -16.64 -0.75 6.47
C VAL A 59 -18.03 -0.27 6.10
N GLY A 60 -18.52 -0.59 4.89
CA GLY A 60 -19.81 -0.13 4.37
C GLY A 60 -21.00 -0.39 5.31
N PRO A 61 -21.22 -1.64 5.79
CA PRO A 61 -22.35 -1.99 6.65
C PRO A 61 -22.27 -1.50 8.11
N ARG A 62 -21.17 -0.89 8.56
CA ARG A 62 -21.01 -0.50 9.97
C ARG A 62 -21.87 0.72 10.30
N LYS A 63 -22.34 0.85 11.56
CA LYS A 63 -23.16 2.00 12.02
C LYS A 63 -22.45 3.35 11.86
N ASP A 64 -21.17 3.41 12.21
CA ASP A 64 -20.29 4.57 11.95
C ASP A 64 -19.51 4.42 10.62
N GLY A 65 -19.99 3.52 9.76
CA GLY A 65 -19.44 3.14 8.47
C GLY A 65 -20.12 3.85 7.30
N GLY A 66 -20.02 3.22 6.13
CA GLY A 66 -20.52 3.77 4.87
C GLY A 66 -19.40 4.31 3.97
N LEU A 67 -19.69 4.46 2.68
CA LEU A 67 -18.70 4.75 1.63
C LEU A 67 -18.04 6.13 1.75
N ILE A 68 -18.65 7.04 2.51
CA ILE A 68 -18.17 8.42 2.74
C ILE A 68 -17.66 8.59 4.19
N SER A 69 -17.61 7.49 4.96
CA SER A 69 -17.12 7.54 6.34
C SER A 69 -15.61 7.74 6.40
N THR A 70 -15.13 8.21 7.55
CA THR A 70 -13.69 8.31 7.82
C THR A 70 -13.00 6.95 7.77
N LEU A 71 -13.72 5.85 8.03
CA LEU A 71 -13.21 4.48 7.90
C LEU A 71 -13.02 4.05 6.45
N ALA A 72 -13.83 4.57 5.52
CA ALA A 72 -13.76 4.25 4.10
C ALA A 72 -12.65 5.02 3.38
N PHE A 73 -12.33 6.23 3.83
CA PHE A 73 -11.41 7.13 3.12
C PHE A 73 -10.01 6.55 2.89
N PRO A 74 -9.35 5.87 3.86
CA PRO A 74 -8.08 5.19 3.59
C PRO A 74 -8.17 4.13 2.48
N TYR A 75 -9.27 3.38 2.41
CA TYR A 75 -9.44 2.35 1.38
C TYR A 75 -9.72 2.96 0.01
N TRP A 76 -10.42 4.10 -0.06
CA TRP A 76 -10.49 4.90 -1.29
C TRP A 76 -9.11 5.41 -1.69
N GLY A 77 -8.31 5.87 -0.74
CA GLY A 77 -6.90 6.23 -0.97
C GLY A 77 -6.10 5.06 -1.57
N LEU A 78 -6.27 3.84 -1.04
CA LEU A 78 -5.60 2.64 -1.56
C LEU A 78 -6.01 2.33 -3.01
N ILE A 79 -7.31 2.41 -3.31
CA ILE A 79 -7.82 2.23 -4.68
C ILE A 79 -7.25 3.31 -5.60
N GLY A 80 -7.20 4.56 -5.12
CA GLY A 80 -6.61 5.69 -5.82
C GLY A 80 -5.17 5.43 -6.22
N VAL A 81 -4.34 4.96 -5.28
CA VAL A 81 -2.95 4.53 -5.55
C VAL A 81 -2.90 3.48 -6.64
N GLY A 82 -3.68 2.40 -6.53
CA GLY A 82 -3.67 1.35 -7.55
C GLY A 82 -4.10 1.82 -8.94
N VAL A 83 -5.14 2.66 -9.03
CA VAL A 83 -5.65 3.14 -10.32
C VAL A 83 -4.68 4.14 -10.96
N LEU A 84 -4.16 5.09 -10.17
CA LEU A 84 -3.27 6.13 -10.68
C LEU A 84 -1.88 5.59 -11.01
N SER A 85 -1.37 4.66 -10.21
CA SER A 85 -0.14 3.92 -10.53
C SER A 85 -0.30 3.06 -11.77
N ALA A 86 -1.40 2.29 -11.91
CA ALA A 86 -1.66 1.55 -13.13
C ALA A 86 -1.76 2.47 -14.36
N TRP A 87 -2.36 3.65 -14.22
CA TRP A 87 -2.43 4.64 -15.30
C TRP A 87 -1.05 5.20 -15.66
N PHE A 88 -0.19 5.44 -14.68
CA PHE A 88 1.20 5.83 -14.89
C PHE A 88 1.97 4.76 -15.65
N HIS A 89 2.05 3.54 -15.13
CA HIS A 89 2.81 2.46 -15.78
C HIS A 89 2.26 2.08 -17.17
N ALA A 90 0.96 2.30 -17.42
CA ALA A 90 0.40 2.07 -18.74
C ALA A 90 0.80 3.13 -19.76
N THR A 91 1.03 4.38 -19.36
CA THR A 91 1.17 5.52 -20.28
C THR A 91 2.53 6.22 -20.26
N LEU A 92 3.27 6.12 -19.14
CA LEU A 92 4.59 6.71 -18.90
C LEU A 92 4.63 8.21 -19.20
N LYS A 93 3.60 8.93 -18.71
CA LYS A 93 3.48 10.38 -18.86
C LYS A 93 3.74 11.10 -17.55
N TYR A 94 4.28 12.31 -17.66
CA TYR A 94 4.47 13.23 -16.53
C TYR A 94 3.20 13.37 -15.67
N HIS A 95 2.05 13.71 -16.26
CA HIS A 95 0.83 13.93 -15.47
C HIS A 95 0.30 12.66 -14.80
N SER A 96 0.47 11.50 -15.42
CA SER A 96 0.10 10.23 -14.78
C SER A 96 1.07 9.87 -13.66
N GLN A 97 2.38 10.15 -13.81
CA GLN A 97 3.39 9.99 -12.76
C GLN A 97 3.02 10.85 -11.53
N MET A 98 2.72 12.14 -11.75
CA MET A 98 2.24 13.01 -10.67
C MET A 98 0.96 12.48 -10.02
N GLY A 99 0.08 11.86 -10.80
CA GLY A 99 -1.11 11.19 -10.28
C GLY A 99 -0.77 10.06 -9.31
N ASP A 100 0.16 9.18 -9.70
CA ASP A 100 0.65 8.08 -8.86
C ASP A 100 1.29 8.61 -7.58
N ASP A 101 2.35 9.43 -7.71
CA ASP A 101 3.14 9.94 -6.60
C ASP A 101 2.25 10.67 -5.58
N LEU A 102 1.38 11.59 -6.03
CA LEU A 102 0.53 12.36 -5.11
C LEU A 102 -0.59 11.53 -4.46
N SER A 103 -1.03 10.45 -5.10
CA SER A 103 -2.04 9.55 -4.53
C SER A 103 -1.52 8.82 -3.28
N MET A 104 -0.21 8.56 -3.21
CA MET A 104 0.43 7.94 -2.04
C MET A 104 0.27 8.84 -0.81
N PHE A 105 0.43 10.17 -0.96
CA PHE A 105 0.18 11.13 0.12
C PHE A 105 -1.26 11.15 0.58
N LEU A 106 -2.22 11.05 -0.35
CA LEU A 106 -3.63 10.97 0.00
C LEU A 106 -3.90 9.73 0.87
N ALA A 107 -3.38 8.57 0.48
CA ALA A 107 -3.57 7.32 1.21
C ALA A 107 -2.94 7.35 2.61
N VAL A 108 -1.66 7.70 2.75
CA VAL A 108 -0.99 7.73 4.06
C VAL A 108 -1.51 8.89 4.93
N GLY A 109 -1.86 10.02 4.33
CA GLY A 109 -2.48 11.15 4.98
C GLY A 109 -3.84 10.80 5.58
N ALA A 110 -4.67 10.05 4.85
CA ALA A 110 -5.96 9.55 5.34
C ALA A 110 -5.79 8.65 6.58
N ILE A 111 -4.86 7.67 6.52
CA ILE A 111 -4.59 6.78 7.67
C ILE A 111 -4.08 7.57 8.88
N LEU A 112 -3.10 8.46 8.66
CA LEU A 112 -2.50 9.25 9.74
C LEU A 112 -3.54 10.18 10.37
N HIS A 113 -4.38 10.82 9.55
CA HIS A 113 -5.46 11.67 10.01
C HIS A 113 -6.44 10.91 10.90
N GLN A 114 -6.88 9.73 10.48
CA GLN A 114 -7.77 8.87 11.26
C GLN A 114 -7.15 8.49 12.62
N LEU A 115 -5.88 8.11 12.64
CA LEU A 115 -5.14 7.76 13.86
C LEU A 115 -4.94 8.91 14.84
N LEU A 116 -4.70 10.12 14.33
CA LEU A 116 -4.52 11.32 15.14
C LEU A 116 -5.86 11.86 15.65
N CYS A 117 -6.91 11.78 14.83
CA CYS A 117 -8.24 12.26 15.19
C CYS A 117 -9.04 11.32 16.09
N PHE A 118 -8.61 10.06 16.22
CA PHE A 118 -9.19 9.09 17.13
C PHE A 118 -9.14 9.59 18.59
N GLU A 119 -10.31 9.67 19.24
CA GLU A 119 -10.53 10.24 20.59
C GLU A 119 -10.08 11.72 20.78
N ALA A 120 -9.71 12.43 19.72
CA ALA A 120 -9.25 13.81 19.82
C ALA A 120 -10.43 14.81 19.84
N PRO A 121 -10.36 15.89 20.65
CA PRO A 121 -11.38 16.94 20.64
C PRO A 121 -11.38 17.74 19.32
N PRO A 122 -12.50 18.42 18.98
CA PRO A 122 -12.64 19.10 17.68
C PRO A 122 -11.53 20.12 17.37
N THR A 123 -11.06 20.86 18.37
CA THR A 123 -9.97 21.84 18.22
C THR A 123 -8.66 21.15 17.82
N GLN A 124 -8.35 20.01 18.41
CA GLN A 124 -7.15 19.24 18.12
C GLN A 124 -7.23 18.57 16.75
N ARG A 125 -8.42 18.05 16.37
CA ARG A 125 -8.66 17.50 15.03
C ARG A 125 -8.37 18.53 13.94
N ARG A 126 -8.85 19.77 14.09
CA ARG A 126 -8.56 20.87 13.14
C ARG A 126 -7.06 21.15 13.03
N LYS A 127 -6.32 21.14 14.14
CA LYS A 127 -4.86 21.30 14.13
C LYS A 127 -4.17 20.16 13.39
N TYR A 128 -4.58 18.92 13.60
CA TYR A 128 -4.01 17.77 12.87
C TYR A 128 -4.31 17.84 11.36
N THR A 129 -5.55 18.17 10.97
CA THR A 129 -5.89 18.40 9.56
C THR A 129 -5.02 19.50 8.96
N ALA A 130 -4.92 20.65 9.64
CA ALA A 130 -4.11 21.78 9.16
C ALA A 130 -2.62 21.41 9.05
N ALA A 131 -2.08 20.63 9.98
CA ALA A 131 -0.70 20.17 9.94
C ALA A 131 -0.44 19.21 8.77
N ILE A 132 -1.32 18.21 8.56
CA ILE A 132 -1.18 17.25 7.45
C ILE A 132 -1.31 17.96 6.11
N LEU A 133 -2.33 18.81 5.92
CA LEU A 133 -2.51 19.55 4.67
C LEU A 133 -1.40 20.57 4.45
N GLY A 134 -0.99 21.26 5.52
CA GLY A 134 0.10 22.24 5.50
C GLY A 134 1.47 21.62 5.24
N SER A 135 1.64 20.30 5.37
CA SER A 135 2.85 19.60 4.93
C SER A 135 2.69 19.00 3.53
N VAL A 136 1.60 18.26 3.29
CA VAL A 136 1.40 17.52 2.04
C VAL A 136 1.22 18.45 0.85
N VAL A 137 0.43 19.52 0.98
CA VAL A 137 0.16 20.42 -0.16
C VAL A 137 1.42 21.13 -0.64
N PRO A 138 2.25 21.77 0.22
CA PRO A 138 3.48 22.39 -0.24
C PRO A 138 4.48 21.38 -0.82
N VAL A 139 4.64 20.21 -0.20
CA VAL A 139 5.53 19.17 -0.74
C VAL A 139 5.03 18.67 -2.10
N SER A 140 3.72 18.52 -2.28
CA SER A 140 3.12 18.14 -3.57
C SER A 140 3.35 19.21 -4.64
N MET A 141 3.15 20.49 -4.29
CA MET A 141 3.42 21.60 -5.21
C MET A 141 4.89 21.66 -5.61
N TYR A 142 5.80 21.47 -4.65
CA TYR A 142 7.23 21.42 -4.92
C TYR A 142 7.58 20.23 -5.82
N HIS A 143 7.08 19.03 -5.51
CA HIS A 143 7.31 17.83 -6.30
C HIS A 143 6.85 18.00 -7.76
N VAL A 144 5.65 18.55 -7.97
CA VAL A 144 5.14 18.87 -9.32
C VAL A 144 6.03 19.90 -10.02
N TRP A 145 6.44 20.96 -9.33
CA TRP A 145 7.23 22.02 -9.94
C TRP A 145 8.69 21.62 -10.23
N ALA A 146 9.32 20.90 -9.31
CA ALA A 146 10.73 20.50 -9.40
C ALA A 146 10.94 19.20 -10.19
N ASP A 147 9.87 18.40 -10.38
CA ASP A 147 9.90 17.10 -11.05
C ASP A 147 10.97 16.16 -10.46
N GLU A 148 11.09 16.14 -9.13
CA GLU A 148 12.08 15.38 -8.37
C GLU A 148 11.40 14.56 -7.26
N ILE A 149 11.95 13.42 -6.86
CA ILE A 149 11.27 12.47 -5.95
C ILE A 149 11.76 12.49 -4.50
N TYR A 150 12.89 13.12 -4.19
CA TYR A 150 13.54 12.98 -2.88
C TYR A 150 12.75 13.63 -1.75
N VAL A 151 12.21 14.85 -1.94
CA VAL A 151 11.42 15.51 -0.89
C VAL A 151 10.09 14.77 -0.67
N HIS A 152 9.54 14.20 -1.75
CA HIS A 152 8.39 13.31 -1.68
C HIS A 152 8.70 12.08 -0.80
N GLU A 153 9.74 11.33 -1.12
CA GLU A 153 10.14 10.10 -0.41
C GLU A 153 10.41 10.35 1.07
N ILE A 154 11.18 11.37 1.41
CA ILE A 154 11.51 11.71 2.80
C ILE A 154 10.23 12.01 3.59
N THR A 155 9.34 12.82 3.01
CA THR A 155 8.06 13.17 3.64
C THR A 155 7.19 11.92 3.83
N PHE A 156 7.09 11.09 2.79
CA PHE A 156 6.32 9.85 2.82
C PHE A 156 6.85 8.88 3.89
N ALA A 157 8.17 8.70 3.99
CA ALA A 157 8.82 7.88 5.00
C ALA A 157 8.54 8.37 6.44
N ILE A 158 8.58 9.70 6.67
CA ILE A 158 8.21 10.30 7.95
C ILE A 158 6.75 10.00 8.29
N MET A 159 5.83 10.12 7.33
CA MET A 159 4.41 9.81 7.56
C MET A 159 4.19 8.33 7.90
N ILE A 160 4.84 7.40 7.19
CA ILE A 160 4.81 5.95 7.50
C ILE A 160 5.34 5.68 8.91
N PHE A 161 6.44 6.33 9.29
CA PHE A 161 7.00 6.21 10.64
C PHE A 161 6.00 6.69 11.71
N LEU A 162 5.36 7.84 11.49
CA LEU A 162 4.35 8.38 12.41
C LEU A 162 3.13 7.46 12.54
N VAL A 163 2.62 6.93 11.42
CA VAL A 163 1.55 5.91 11.40
C VAL A 163 1.96 4.69 12.22
N SER A 164 3.13 4.12 11.93
CA SER A 164 3.65 2.94 12.62
C SER A 164 3.81 3.16 14.12
N ARG A 165 4.36 4.30 14.52
CA ARG A 165 4.52 4.70 15.93
C ARG A 165 3.18 4.83 16.63
N ARG A 166 2.19 5.44 15.96
CA ARG A 166 0.85 5.66 16.54
C ARG A 166 0.04 4.38 16.66
N ILE A 167 0.12 3.47 15.68
CA ILE A 167 -0.46 2.12 15.76
C ILE A 167 0.10 1.39 16.99
N ARG A 168 1.43 1.33 17.15
CA ARG A 168 2.06 0.67 18.30
C ARG A 168 1.64 1.29 19.65
N ALA A 169 1.52 2.62 19.70
CA ALA A 169 1.04 3.32 20.89
C ALA A 169 -0.42 2.96 21.24
N LEU A 170 -1.30 2.88 20.25
CA LEU A 170 -2.71 2.49 20.44
C LEU A 170 -2.84 1.02 20.84
N ILE A 171 -2.07 0.12 20.22
CA ILE A 171 -1.98 -1.29 20.63
C ILE A 171 -1.63 -1.39 22.12
N LYS A 172 -0.60 -0.65 22.58
CA LYS A 172 -0.20 -0.64 23.99
C LYS A 172 -1.29 -0.06 24.92
N LYS A 173 -2.02 0.96 24.45
CA LYS A 173 -3.07 1.65 25.24
C LYS A 173 -4.34 0.80 25.38
N GLN A 174 -4.83 0.22 24.28
CA GLN A 174 -6.15 -0.39 24.23
C GLN A 174 -6.16 -1.91 24.43
N VAL A 175 -5.07 -2.60 24.09
CA VAL A 175 -5.03 -4.07 24.12
C VAL A 175 -4.48 -4.57 25.46
N LYS A 176 -5.40 -5.02 26.32
CA LYS A 176 -5.09 -5.50 27.69
C LYS A 176 -4.34 -6.83 27.69
N SER A 177 -4.78 -7.80 26.87
CA SER A 177 -4.12 -9.11 26.76
C SER A 177 -2.70 -8.98 26.21
N GLU A 178 -1.71 -9.49 26.95
CA GLU A 178 -0.31 -9.54 26.53
C GLU A 178 -0.13 -10.34 25.24
N GLU A 179 -0.87 -11.44 25.10
CA GLU A 179 -0.83 -12.30 23.92
C GLU A 179 -1.32 -11.55 22.68
N SER A 180 -2.52 -10.95 22.77
CA SER A 180 -3.11 -10.16 21.69
C SER A 180 -2.20 -9.00 21.30
N ARG A 181 -1.57 -8.35 22.28
CA ARG A 181 -0.64 -7.24 22.04
C ARG A 181 0.60 -7.68 21.27
N LYS A 182 1.23 -8.79 21.66
CA LYS A 182 2.39 -9.36 20.96
C LYS A 182 2.03 -9.74 19.52
N ARG A 183 0.86 -10.34 19.33
CA ARG A 183 0.41 -10.80 18.01
C ARG A 183 0.08 -9.65 17.06
N LEU A 184 -0.68 -8.66 17.51
CA LEU A 184 -0.95 -7.44 16.73
C LEU A 184 0.36 -6.68 16.43
N GLY A 185 1.26 -6.57 17.43
CA GLY A 185 2.58 -5.98 17.24
C GLY A 185 3.42 -6.72 16.20
N ARG A 186 3.41 -8.06 16.20
CA ARG A 186 4.08 -8.89 15.19
C ARG A 186 3.48 -8.66 13.81
N MET A 187 2.15 -8.61 13.68
CA MET A 187 1.48 -8.31 12.41
C MET A 187 1.86 -6.92 11.86
N THR A 188 1.88 -5.89 12.71
CA THR A 188 2.36 -4.55 12.31
C THR A 188 3.81 -4.60 11.84
N SER A 189 4.69 -5.31 12.57
CA SER A 189 6.10 -5.45 12.16
C SER A 189 6.27 -6.26 10.87
N SER A 190 5.48 -7.33 10.67
CA SER A 190 5.51 -8.12 9.43
C SER A 190 5.03 -7.32 8.23
N GLY A 191 3.95 -6.54 8.36
CA GLY A 191 3.50 -5.65 7.30
C GLY A 191 4.56 -4.61 6.92
N LEU A 192 5.16 -3.96 7.91
CA LEU A 192 6.26 -3.01 7.69
C LEU A 192 7.48 -3.68 7.04
N ALA A 193 7.84 -4.89 7.46
CA ALA A 193 8.94 -5.65 6.86
C ALA A 193 8.66 -5.98 5.39
N CYS A 194 7.41 -6.33 5.03
CA CYS A 194 7.01 -6.50 3.63
C CYS A 194 7.23 -5.20 2.83
N GLY A 195 6.76 -4.06 3.34
CA GLY A 195 6.94 -2.77 2.67
C GLY A 195 8.40 -2.38 2.50
N LEU A 196 9.23 -2.58 3.53
CA LEU A 196 10.68 -2.31 3.47
C LEU A 196 11.41 -3.25 2.50
N PHE A 197 11.00 -4.52 2.43
CA PHE A 197 11.54 -5.45 1.44
C PHE A 197 11.13 -5.05 0.02
N GLY A 198 9.89 -4.60 -0.17
CA GLY A 198 9.48 -3.98 -1.43
C GLY A 198 10.38 -2.78 -1.78
N TYR A 199 10.63 -1.87 -0.83
CA TYR A 199 11.46 -0.68 -1.06
C TYR A 199 12.89 -1.06 -1.47
N PHE A 200 13.42 -2.12 -0.86
CA PHE A 200 14.70 -2.69 -1.25
C PHE A 200 14.69 -3.18 -2.72
N LEU A 201 13.64 -3.89 -3.14
CA LEU A 201 13.50 -4.33 -4.55
C LEU A 201 13.35 -3.13 -5.50
N TRP A 202 12.58 -2.11 -5.11
CA TRP A 202 12.44 -0.87 -5.87
C TRP A 202 13.80 -0.20 -6.11
N ASN A 203 14.68 -0.16 -5.10
CA ASN A 203 16.01 0.43 -5.23
C ASN A 203 16.92 -0.38 -6.18
N ILE A 204 16.81 -1.70 -6.19
CA ILE A 204 17.53 -2.54 -7.16
C ILE A 204 17.06 -2.24 -8.58
N ASP A 205 15.74 -2.17 -8.78
CA ASP A 205 15.15 -1.82 -10.08
C ASP A 205 15.66 -0.44 -10.53
N PHE A 206 15.52 0.57 -9.69
CA PHE A 206 15.89 1.94 -10.02
C PHE A 206 17.39 2.14 -10.32
N HIS A 207 18.29 1.47 -9.59
CA HIS A 207 19.73 1.71 -9.72
C HIS A 207 20.50 0.68 -10.55
N LEU A 208 20.01 -0.56 -10.67
CA LEU A 208 20.73 -1.67 -11.32
C LEU A 208 20.03 -2.17 -12.58
N CYS A 209 19.30 -1.27 -13.24
CA CYS A 209 18.35 -1.60 -14.29
C CYS A 209 18.92 -2.39 -15.47
N SER A 210 20.10 -2.00 -15.96
CA SER A 210 20.78 -2.68 -17.06
C SER A 210 21.06 -4.17 -16.75
N HIS A 211 21.35 -4.49 -15.49
CA HIS A 211 21.61 -5.86 -15.05
C HIS A 211 20.32 -6.66 -14.91
N VAL A 212 19.28 -6.06 -14.33
CA VAL A 212 17.96 -6.68 -14.18
C VAL A 212 17.38 -7.01 -15.56
N THR A 213 17.39 -6.06 -16.49
CA THR A 213 16.88 -6.25 -17.85
C THR A 213 17.67 -7.29 -18.64
N ALA A 214 19.01 -7.29 -18.55
CA ALA A 214 19.83 -8.32 -19.18
C ALA A 214 19.50 -9.72 -18.64
N PHE A 215 19.30 -9.84 -17.33
CA PHE A 215 18.91 -11.10 -16.70
C PHE A 215 17.52 -11.56 -17.13
N LYS A 216 16.52 -10.66 -17.17
CA LYS A 216 15.17 -10.96 -17.67
C LYS A 216 15.19 -11.47 -19.11
N ARG A 217 15.92 -10.79 -20.00
CA ARG A 217 16.08 -11.22 -21.41
C ARG A 217 16.79 -12.58 -21.52
N TYR A 218 17.77 -12.86 -20.66
CA TYR A 218 18.43 -14.17 -20.62
C TYR A 218 17.48 -15.30 -20.19
N ILE A 219 16.61 -15.05 -19.22
CA ILE A 219 15.63 -16.03 -18.71
C ILE A 219 14.49 -16.26 -19.72
N GLY A 220 14.01 -15.20 -20.37
CA GLY A 220 12.93 -15.25 -21.35
C GLY A 220 11.52 -15.31 -20.74
N LEU A 221 10.51 -15.11 -21.58
CA LEU A 221 9.09 -15.13 -21.21
C LEU A 221 8.56 -16.56 -21.00
N PRO A 222 7.59 -16.77 -20.09
CA PRO A 222 7.02 -15.78 -19.17
C PRO A 222 7.84 -15.63 -17.87
N TRP A 223 8.91 -16.40 -17.68
CA TRP A 223 9.66 -16.46 -16.43
C TRP A 223 10.35 -15.15 -16.07
N GLY A 224 10.71 -14.34 -17.06
CA GLY A 224 11.24 -12.98 -16.87
C GLY A 224 10.28 -12.06 -16.10
N PHE A 225 8.96 -12.29 -16.18
CA PHE A 225 7.96 -11.52 -15.41
C PHE A 225 8.15 -11.63 -13.90
N ILE A 226 8.72 -12.73 -13.41
CA ILE A 226 9.00 -12.91 -11.97
C ILE A 226 10.09 -11.95 -11.49
N PHE A 227 10.93 -11.44 -12.41
CA PHE A 227 12.03 -10.55 -12.09
C PHE A 227 11.73 -9.09 -12.39
N GLU A 228 10.46 -8.75 -12.65
CA GLU A 228 9.97 -7.37 -12.63
C GLU A 228 9.89 -6.90 -11.18
N LEU A 229 11.01 -6.40 -10.66
CA LEU A 229 11.20 -6.12 -9.23
C LEU A 229 10.31 -4.98 -8.77
N HIS A 230 10.07 -3.99 -9.63
CA HIS A 230 9.11 -2.93 -9.37
C HIS A 230 7.65 -3.45 -9.25
N GLY A 231 7.29 -4.51 -9.99
CA GLY A 231 6.01 -5.19 -9.81
C GLY A 231 5.86 -5.84 -8.42
N TRP A 232 6.95 -6.39 -7.87
CA TRP A 232 6.96 -6.89 -6.49
C TRP A 232 6.87 -5.78 -5.46
N TRP A 233 7.43 -4.60 -5.74
CA TRP A 233 7.22 -3.41 -4.91
C TRP A 233 5.72 -3.16 -4.73
N HIS A 234 4.93 -3.07 -5.81
CA HIS A 234 3.48 -2.85 -5.73
C HIS A 234 2.75 -3.89 -4.87
N ILE A 235 3.08 -5.17 -5.05
CA ILE A 235 2.43 -6.25 -4.30
C ILE A 235 2.75 -6.10 -2.80
N LEU A 236 4.02 -5.90 -2.46
CA LEU A 236 4.50 -5.90 -1.08
C LEU A 236 4.07 -4.65 -0.31
N THR A 237 4.10 -3.47 -0.94
CA THR A 237 3.58 -2.23 -0.36
C THR A 237 2.06 -2.23 -0.30
N GLY A 238 1.37 -2.90 -1.23
CA GLY A 238 -0.06 -3.14 -1.17
C GLY A 238 -0.45 -3.96 0.05
N ILE A 239 0.29 -5.04 0.33
CA ILE A 239 0.14 -5.83 1.57
C ILE A 239 0.43 -4.97 2.81
N CYS A 240 1.54 -4.22 2.81
CA CYS A 240 1.91 -3.34 3.93
C CYS A 240 0.82 -2.31 4.23
N SER A 241 0.29 -1.67 3.19
CA SER A 241 -0.76 -0.65 3.27
C SER A 241 -2.06 -1.25 3.77
N TYR A 242 -2.48 -2.39 3.23
CA TYR A 242 -3.67 -3.10 3.69
C TYR A 242 -3.57 -3.51 5.16
N VAL A 243 -2.45 -4.11 5.57
CA VAL A 243 -2.21 -4.48 6.98
C VAL A 243 -2.30 -3.24 7.88
N SER A 244 -1.69 -2.13 7.48
CA SER A 244 -1.73 -0.87 8.24
C SER A 244 -3.15 -0.34 8.37
N MET A 245 -3.90 -0.24 7.27
CA MET A 245 -5.31 0.21 7.25
C MET A 245 -6.20 -0.69 8.10
N ALA A 246 -6.05 -2.01 7.97
CA ALA A 246 -6.78 -3.00 8.75
C ALA A 246 -6.50 -2.85 10.26
N MET A 247 -5.24 -2.60 10.65
CA MET A 247 -4.87 -2.35 12.04
C MET A 247 -5.46 -1.07 12.58
N VAL A 248 -5.42 0.01 11.79
CA VAL A 248 -6.06 1.27 12.20
C VAL A 248 -7.55 1.07 12.39
N GLU A 249 -8.24 0.47 11.41
CA GLU A 249 -9.67 0.22 11.53
C GLU A 249 -10.01 -0.62 12.77
N TYR A 250 -9.25 -1.70 12.99
CA TYR A 250 -9.44 -2.54 14.17
C TYR A 250 -9.32 -1.72 15.47
N LEU A 251 -8.25 -0.95 15.63
CA LEU A 251 -7.98 -0.18 16.84
C LEU A 251 -9.02 0.94 17.07
N VAL A 252 -9.48 1.61 16.01
CA VAL A 252 -10.45 2.71 16.19
C VAL A 252 -11.89 2.23 16.32
N THR A 253 -12.17 0.96 16.04
CA THR A 253 -13.53 0.40 16.11
C THR A 253 -13.71 -0.68 17.18
N MET A 254 -12.63 -1.12 17.83
CA MET A 254 -12.70 -2.08 18.93
C MET A 254 -13.36 -1.42 20.15
N GLU A 255 -14.39 -2.08 20.69
CA GLU A 255 -15.00 -1.69 21.96
C GLU A 255 -14.09 -2.08 23.13
N ALA A 256 -14.03 -1.22 24.16
CA ALA A 256 -13.12 -1.38 25.28
C ALA A 256 -13.41 -2.69 26.06
N GLY A 257 -12.55 -3.69 25.91
CA GLY A 257 -12.62 -4.95 26.67
C GLY A 257 -13.25 -6.14 25.92
N THR A 258 -13.71 -5.96 24.68
CA THR A 258 -14.16 -7.07 23.82
C THR A 258 -13.11 -7.37 22.76
N THR A 259 -12.41 -8.51 22.90
CA THR A 259 -11.58 -9.10 21.85
C THR A 259 -12.36 -10.08 20.96
N GLY A 260 -13.61 -10.43 21.31
CA GLY A 260 -14.33 -11.57 20.72
C GLY A 260 -15.17 -11.32 19.46
N ARG A 261 -14.94 -10.26 18.67
CA ARG A 261 -15.67 -10.02 17.40
C ARG A 261 -14.74 -9.68 16.23
N ILE A 262 -13.54 -10.25 16.24
CA ILE A 262 -12.43 -9.85 15.36
C ILE A 262 -12.60 -10.31 13.90
N GLU A 263 -13.50 -11.26 13.59
CA GLU A 263 -13.22 -12.16 12.47
C GLU A 263 -13.92 -11.93 11.13
N GLU A 264 -14.98 -11.12 11.05
CA GLU A 264 -15.76 -11.10 9.81
C GLU A 264 -15.22 -10.08 8.78
N GLY A 265 -14.49 -10.59 7.80
CA GLY A 265 -14.30 -9.93 6.50
C GLY A 265 -12.90 -9.40 6.18
N PHE A 266 -11.92 -9.51 7.07
CA PHE A 266 -10.52 -9.29 6.69
C PHE A 266 -10.06 -10.37 5.71
N VAL A 267 -9.10 -10.04 4.84
CA VAL A 267 -8.47 -10.97 3.87
C VAL A 267 -7.01 -11.22 4.24
N TRP A 268 -6.35 -12.14 3.55
CA TRP A 268 -4.93 -12.45 3.78
C TRP A 268 -4.05 -11.19 3.63
N PRO A 269 -2.98 -11.02 4.43
CA PRO A 269 -2.52 -11.90 5.51
C PRO A 269 -3.24 -11.68 6.85
N VAL A 270 -4.01 -10.60 6.99
CA VAL A 270 -4.67 -10.22 8.24
C VAL A 270 -5.61 -11.32 8.72
N LYS A 271 -6.47 -11.87 7.84
CA LYS A 271 -7.39 -12.96 8.17
C LYS A 271 -6.68 -14.18 8.76
N ALA A 272 -5.56 -14.59 8.17
CA ALA A 272 -4.82 -15.77 8.62
C ALA A 272 -4.27 -15.57 10.03
N ILE A 273 -3.76 -14.38 10.33
CA ILE A 273 -3.26 -14.04 11.66
C ILE A 273 -4.40 -13.79 12.64
N LEU A 274 -5.57 -13.32 12.21
CA LEU A 274 -6.71 -13.13 13.11
C LEU A 274 -7.41 -14.44 13.46
N ARG A 275 -7.51 -15.41 12.52
CA ARG A 275 -8.18 -16.71 12.75
C ARG A 275 -7.63 -17.55 13.91
N ASP A 276 -6.34 -17.42 14.22
CA ASP A 276 -5.81 -18.11 15.40
C ASP A 276 -5.99 -17.33 16.72
N PHE A 277 -6.66 -16.17 16.74
CA PHE A 277 -7.13 -15.54 17.99
C PHE A 277 -8.30 -16.35 18.56
N ASP A 278 -9.34 -16.61 17.75
CA ASP A 278 -10.54 -17.31 18.22
C ASP A 278 -10.24 -18.74 18.68
N ARG A 279 -9.25 -19.40 18.05
CA ARG A 279 -8.82 -20.75 18.45
C ARG A 279 -8.15 -20.79 19.82
N VAL A 280 -7.44 -19.73 20.23
CA VAL A 280 -6.73 -19.70 21.51
C VAL A 280 -7.66 -19.25 22.64
N GLU A 281 -8.52 -18.26 22.41
CA GLU A 281 -9.51 -17.83 23.41
C GLU A 281 -10.52 -18.96 23.73
N THR A 282 -11.08 -19.62 22.71
CA THR A 282 -12.01 -20.76 22.90
C THR A 282 -11.33 -22.01 23.47
N GLY A 283 -10.04 -22.22 23.17
CA GLY A 283 -9.24 -23.30 23.74
C GLY A 283 -8.85 -23.07 25.22
N GLY A 284 -8.73 -21.80 25.62
CA GLY A 284 -8.47 -21.39 27.01
C GLY A 284 -9.68 -21.55 27.92
N GLU A 285 -10.89 -21.26 27.42
CA GLU A 285 -12.13 -21.51 28.16
C GLU A 285 -12.40 -23.00 28.37
N LYS A 286 -12.13 -23.86 27.37
CA LYS A 286 -12.29 -25.32 27.50
C LYS A 286 -11.30 -25.98 28.47
N LYS A 287 -10.20 -25.32 28.85
CA LYS A 287 -9.25 -25.82 29.86
C LYS A 287 -9.55 -25.34 31.27
N ARG A 288 -10.58 -24.50 31.46
CA ARG A 288 -11.02 -23.97 32.76
C ARG A 288 -12.37 -24.54 33.24
N LEU A 289 -12.91 -25.54 32.53
CA LEU A 289 -14.03 -26.39 32.93
C LEU A 289 -13.50 -27.82 33.13
#